data_AF-U5W4S2-F1
#
_entry.id   AF-U5W4S2-F1
#
_cell.length_a   1.000
_cell.length_b   1.000
_cell.length_c   1.000
_cell.angle_alpha   90.00
_cell.angle_beta   90.00
_cell.angle_gamma   90.00
#
_symmetry.space_group_name_H-M   'P 1'
#
loop_
_entity.id
_entity.type
_entity.pdbx_description
1 polymer ?
#
loop_
_entity_poly.entity_id
_entity_poly.type
_entity_poly.pdbx_seq_one_letter_code
_entity_poly.pdbx_strand_id
1 'polypeptide(L)'
;MLIHAATAEAPSWTDKLEAWSTFGAAIFTATAVVVAFLVWRHDQRLRREDKQDADAAQARLVFVTMIQALGSKEEGWLGVKVAIRNNSPGSISSVRLKAEAAASSTLIRLVRAIGPGEAPQQELMFTTPRPWPAATVRPSSEKFRRRVRCRLSFHDSAGLSWTRWDRDEPFRGSSTVSTQLRVLPLLAEYLRLMEPIEWIKTRIWKLHTLAAMALQHKINARWELDMDDEELSSAKPEQIQAPQL
;
A
#
# COMPACT_ATOMS: atom_id res chain seq x y z
N MET A 1 63.92 -8.67 37.46
CA MET A 1 62.59 -8.45 36.85
C MET A 1 62.17 -7.03 37.17
N LEU A 2 62.42 -6.09 36.27
CA LEU A 2 61.98 -4.69 36.40
C LEU A 2 60.58 -4.60 35.81
N ILE A 3 59.60 -4.34 36.66
CA ILE A 3 58.23 -4.06 36.27
C ILE A 3 58.23 -2.64 35.70
N HIS A 4 58.22 -2.50 34.38
CA HIS A 4 57.96 -1.21 33.74
C HIS A 4 56.51 -0.83 34.04
N ALA A 5 56.32 0.05 35.02
CA ALA A 5 55.05 0.73 35.25
C ALA A 5 54.74 1.55 33.99
N ALA A 6 53.74 1.13 33.22
CA ALA A 6 53.21 1.94 32.14
C ALA A 6 52.58 3.19 32.75
N THR A 7 53.29 4.30 32.70
CA THR A 7 52.75 5.63 32.96
C THR A 7 51.66 5.89 31.93
N ALA A 8 50.40 5.89 32.36
CA ALA A 8 49.26 6.21 31.54
C ALA A 8 49.34 7.69 31.12
N GLU A 9 49.97 7.95 29.98
CA GLU A 9 49.96 9.28 29.37
C GLU A 9 48.50 9.66 29.08
N ALA A 10 48.10 10.82 29.61
CA ALA A 10 46.75 11.32 29.41
C ALA A 10 46.47 11.47 27.90
N PRO A 11 45.30 11.06 27.40
CA PRO A 11 45.00 11.05 25.97
C PRO A 11 45.19 12.43 25.37
N SER A 12 45.90 12.51 24.23
CA SER A 12 46.23 13.77 23.60
C SER A 12 44.95 14.47 23.10
N TRP A 13 44.97 15.80 23.06
CA TRP A 13 43.85 16.57 22.49
C TRP A 13 43.56 16.19 21.02
N THR A 14 44.58 15.74 20.30
CA THR A 14 44.49 15.30 18.91
C THR A 14 43.60 14.06 18.78
N ASP A 15 43.72 13.09 19.69
CA ASP A 15 42.92 11.85 19.66
C ASP A 15 41.42 12.13 19.87
N LYS A 16 41.10 13.14 20.69
CA LYS A 16 39.71 13.58 20.91
C LYS A 16 39.12 14.20 19.65
N LEU A 17 39.88 15.04 18.95
CA LEU A 17 39.42 15.69 17.72
C LEU A 17 39.20 14.67 16.59
N GLU A 18 40.08 13.67 16.47
CA GLU A 18 39.93 12.59 15.50
C GLU A 18 38.65 11.76 15.76
N ALA A 19 38.37 11.42 17.02
CA ALA A 19 37.15 10.73 17.43
C ALA A 19 35.87 11.53 17.11
N TRP A 20 35.88 12.86 17.29
CA TRP A 20 34.74 13.71 16.92
C TRP A 20 34.51 13.78 15.41
N SER A 21 35.59 13.80 14.61
CA SER A 21 35.49 13.84 13.15
C SER A 21 34.86 12.56 12.57
N THR A 22 35.27 11.39 13.08
CA THR A 22 34.74 10.09 12.66
C THR A 22 33.29 9.92 13.10
N PHE A 23 32.94 10.37 14.31
CA PHE A 23 31.56 10.39 14.79
C PHE A 23 30.67 11.31 13.93
N GLY A 24 31.15 12.51 13.61
CA GLY A 24 30.44 13.45 12.73
C GLY A 24 30.20 12.87 11.33
N ALA A 25 31.22 12.25 10.73
CA ALA A 25 31.12 11.59 9.44
C ALA A 25 30.11 10.42 9.45
N ALA A 26 30.08 9.64 10.54
CA ALA A 26 29.11 8.56 10.72
C ALA A 26 27.67 9.07 10.78
N ILE A 27 27.42 10.14 11.56
CA ILE A 27 26.10 10.78 11.64
C ILE A 27 25.68 11.33 10.27
N PHE A 28 26.58 12.02 9.58
CA PHE A 28 26.28 12.60 8.27
C PHE A 28 25.93 11.52 7.25
N THR A 29 26.70 10.42 7.22
CA THR A 29 26.45 9.29 6.33
C THR A 29 25.11 8.61 6.64
N ALA A 30 24.81 8.36 7.92
CA ALA A 30 23.53 7.81 8.35
C ALA A 30 22.36 8.72 7.93
N THR A 31 22.52 10.03 8.14
CA THR A 31 21.53 11.04 7.75
C THR A 31 21.31 11.04 6.24
N ALA A 32 22.39 11.00 5.45
CA ALA A 32 22.32 10.96 4.00
C ALA A 32 21.55 9.73 3.48
N VAL A 33 21.79 8.55 4.08
CA VAL A 33 21.06 7.32 3.74
C VAL A 33 19.56 7.46 4.04
N VAL A 34 19.20 8.05 5.19
CA VAL A 34 17.78 8.29 5.54
C VAL A 34 17.12 9.25 4.54
N VAL A 35 17.77 10.36 4.19
CA VAL A 35 17.24 11.32 3.21
C VAL A 35 17.08 10.66 1.84
N ALA A 36 18.09 9.92 1.36
CA ALA A 36 18.01 9.20 0.10
C ALA A 36 16.84 8.19 0.09
N PHE A 37 16.62 7.47 1.18
CA PHE A 37 15.49 6.56 1.33
C PHE A 37 14.14 7.28 1.29
N LEU A 38 14.02 8.43 1.95
CA LEU A 38 12.79 9.24 1.93
C LEU A 38 12.48 9.77 0.52
N VAL A 39 13.50 10.24 -0.22
CA VAL A 39 13.36 10.70 -1.61
C VAL A 39 12.92 9.54 -2.50
N TRP A 40 13.57 8.37 -2.38
CA TRP A 40 13.19 7.19 -3.14
C TRP A 40 11.75 6.76 -2.86
N ARG A 41 11.34 6.75 -1.58
CA ARG A 41 9.96 6.42 -1.18
C ARG A 41 8.96 7.41 -1.76
N HIS A 42 9.29 8.69 -1.79
CA HIS A 42 8.45 9.74 -2.39
C HIS A 42 8.30 9.56 -3.90
N ASP A 43 9.39 9.33 -4.64
CA ASP A 43 9.36 9.07 -6.08
C ASP A 43 8.51 7.83 -6.41
N GLN A 44 8.67 6.75 -5.64
CA GLN A 44 7.84 5.55 -5.82
C GLN A 44 6.36 5.80 -5.58
N ARG A 45 6.01 6.71 -4.67
CA ARG A 45 4.63 7.11 -4.44
C ARG A 45 4.08 7.90 -5.63
N LEU A 46 4.82 8.91 -6.11
CA LEU A 46 4.43 9.72 -7.26
C LEU A 46 4.22 8.87 -8.52
N ARG A 47 5.14 7.96 -8.83
CA ARG A 47 4.98 7.05 -9.99
C ARG A 47 3.74 6.18 -9.91
N ARG A 48 3.31 5.80 -8.70
CA ARG A 48 2.08 5.03 -8.50
C ARG A 48 0.84 5.91 -8.70
N GLU A 49 0.87 7.15 -8.23
CA GLU A 49 -0.19 8.14 -8.41
C GLU A 49 -0.33 8.49 -9.91
N ASP A 50 0.77 8.84 -10.59
CA ASP A 50 0.81 9.13 -12.03
C ASP A 50 0.28 7.96 -12.86
N LYS A 51 0.68 6.73 -12.52
CA LYS A 51 0.18 5.54 -13.19
C LYS A 51 -1.31 5.34 -12.95
N GLN A 52 -1.79 5.52 -11.72
CA GLN A 52 -3.21 5.41 -11.41
C GLN A 52 -4.04 6.45 -12.16
N ASP A 53 -3.54 7.68 -12.30
CA ASP A 53 -4.19 8.76 -13.05
C ASP A 53 -4.19 8.49 -14.55
N ALA A 54 -3.08 7.99 -15.10
CA ALA A 54 -3.00 7.59 -16.50
C ALA A 54 -3.97 6.43 -16.81
N ASP A 55 -4.02 5.41 -15.95
CA ASP A 55 -4.95 4.28 -16.07
C ASP A 55 -6.42 4.76 -15.98
N ALA A 56 -6.72 5.68 -15.05
CA ALA A 56 -8.05 6.27 -14.90
C ALA A 56 -8.42 7.14 -16.12
N ALA A 57 -7.48 7.89 -16.68
CA ALA A 57 -7.67 8.68 -17.88
C ALA A 57 -8.04 7.80 -19.08
N GLN A 58 -7.40 6.63 -19.23
CA GLN A 58 -7.78 5.65 -20.25
C GLN A 58 -9.23 5.20 -20.08
N ALA A 59 -9.63 4.84 -18.85
CA ALA A 59 -10.99 4.40 -18.56
C ALA A 59 -12.05 5.49 -18.82
N ARG A 60 -11.71 6.77 -18.60
CA ARG A 60 -12.60 7.92 -18.87
C ARG A 60 -12.96 8.06 -20.36
N LEU A 61 -12.11 7.58 -21.26
CA LEU A 61 -12.30 7.63 -22.71
C LEU A 61 -13.21 6.51 -23.25
N VAL A 62 -13.63 5.59 -22.38
CA VAL A 62 -14.58 4.53 -22.72
C VAL A 62 -15.95 4.91 -22.18
N PHE A 63 -16.95 5.00 -23.05
CA PHE A 63 -18.33 5.31 -22.64
C PHE A 63 -19.36 4.62 -23.52
N VAL A 64 -20.55 4.44 -22.96
CA VAL A 64 -21.73 3.90 -23.64
C VAL A 64 -22.66 5.04 -24.03
N THR A 65 -23.14 5.00 -25.27
CA THR A 65 -24.13 5.95 -25.78
C THR A 65 -25.36 5.20 -26.23
N MET A 66 -26.51 5.51 -25.61
CA MET A 66 -27.79 5.01 -26.09
C MET A 66 -28.17 5.70 -27.40
N ILE A 67 -28.34 4.90 -28.46
CA ILE A 67 -28.69 5.36 -29.80
C ILE A 67 -30.20 5.44 -29.95
N GLN A 68 -30.90 4.35 -29.60
CA GLN A 68 -32.32 4.18 -29.89
C GLN A 68 -32.98 3.28 -28.85
N ALA A 69 -34.25 3.55 -28.53
CA ALA A 69 -35.10 2.59 -27.82
C ALA A 69 -35.81 1.69 -28.85
N LEU A 70 -35.82 0.38 -28.58
CA LEU A 70 -36.44 -0.65 -29.40
C LEU A 70 -37.84 -0.96 -28.87
N GLY A 71 -38.82 -1.15 -29.75
CA GLY A 71 -40.20 -1.52 -29.42
C GLY A 71 -41.24 -0.70 -30.19
N SER A 72 -42.52 -0.92 -29.88
CA SER A 72 -43.67 -0.33 -30.57
C SER A 72 -44.51 0.51 -29.61
N LYS A 73 -45.23 1.54 -30.08
CA LYS A 73 -46.05 2.39 -29.20
C LYS A 73 -47.12 1.62 -28.43
N GLU A 74 -47.62 0.54 -29.02
CA GLU A 74 -48.68 -0.31 -28.47
C GLU A 74 -48.16 -1.28 -27.41
N GLU A 75 -47.03 -1.93 -27.66
CA GLU A 75 -46.47 -2.95 -26.74
C GLU A 75 -45.53 -2.35 -25.69
N GLY A 76 -45.06 -1.12 -25.90
CA GLY A 76 -44.00 -0.53 -25.11
C GLY A 76 -42.61 -0.69 -25.74
N TRP A 77 -41.59 -0.18 -25.05
CA TRP A 77 -40.20 -0.42 -25.44
C TRP A 77 -39.71 -1.72 -24.82
N LEU A 78 -39.16 -2.58 -25.68
CA LEU A 78 -38.66 -3.91 -25.40
C LEU A 78 -37.15 -3.94 -25.22
N GLY A 79 -36.44 -2.86 -25.57
CA GLY A 79 -34.99 -2.87 -25.54
C GLY A 79 -34.37 -1.50 -25.78
N VAL A 80 -33.05 -1.45 -25.73
CA VAL A 80 -32.24 -0.30 -26.13
C VAL A 80 -31.11 -0.75 -27.03
N LYS A 81 -30.90 0.03 -28.09
CA LYS A 81 -29.71 -0.01 -28.94
C LYS A 81 -28.70 0.99 -28.42
N VAL A 82 -27.50 0.51 -28.14
CA VAL A 82 -26.41 1.26 -27.52
C VAL A 82 -25.14 1.08 -28.34
N ALA A 83 -24.32 2.12 -28.43
CA ALA A 83 -22.95 2.05 -28.95
C ALA A 83 -21.96 2.15 -27.79
N ILE A 84 -21.01 1.23 -27.74
CA ILE A 84 -19.88 1.31 -26.82
C ILE A 84 -18.74 1.93 -27.61
N ARG A 85 -18.22 3.09 -27.18
CA ARG A 85 -17.13 3.76 -27.88
C ARG A 85 -15.85 3.66 -27.07
N ASN A 86 -14.78 3.17 -27.69
CA ASN A 86 -13.45 3.19 -27.11
C ASN A 86 -12.62 4.31 -27.76
N ASN A 87 -12.57 5.49 -27.13
CA ASN A 87 -11.69 6.57 -27.60
C ASN A 87 -10.28 6.49 -26.96
N SER A 88 -10.00 5.42 -26.22
CA SER A 88 -8.70 5.25 -25.58
C SER A 88 -7.67 4.72 -26.57
N PRO A 89 -6.37 4.98 -26.36
CA PRO A 89 -5.32 4.49 -27.24
C PRO A 89 -5.12 2.96 -27.14
N GLY A 90 -5.66 2.32 -26.10
CA GLY A 90 -5.53 0.88 -25.86
C GLY A 90 -6.83 0.11 -26.16
N SER A 91 -6.70 -1.17 -26.50
CA SER A 91 -7.85 -2.07 -26.60
C SER A 91 -8.43 -2.37 -25.22
N ILE A 92 -9.74 -2.52 -25.12
CA ILE A 92 -10.42 -3.02 -23.92
C ILE A 92 -10.95 -4.44 -24.16
N SER A 93 -11.02 -5.23 -23.09
CA SER A 93 -11.45 -6.63 -23.15
C SER A 93 -12.50 -6.97 -22.10
N SER A 94 -13.14 -8.14 -22.25
CA SER A 94 -14.14 -8.66 -21.31
C SER A 94 -15.25 -7.66 -21.00
N VAL A 95 -15.72 -6.98 -22.03
CA VAL A 95 -16.70 -5.90 -21.92
C VAL A 95 -18.07 -6.49 -21.63
N ARG A 96 -18.63 -6.16 -20.47
CA ARG A 96 -19.97 -6.54 -20.03
C ARG A 96 -20.84 -5.31 -20.03
N LEU A 97 -21.95 -5.39 -20.74
CA LEU A 97 -22.93 -4.33 -20.76
C LEU A 97 -24.23 -4.78 -20.12
N LYS A 98 -24.72 -3.95 -19.19
CA LYS A 98 -25.86 -4.21 -18.32
C LYS A 98 -26.80 -3.00 -18.41
N ALA A 99 -28.01 -3.14 -18.95
CA ALA A 99 -29.03 -2.07 -18.90
C ALA A 99 -30.00 -2.28 -17.73
N GLU A 100 -30.20 -1.24 -16.94
CA GLU A 100 -31.10 -1.21 -15.79
C GLU A 100 -32.21 -0.17 -16.02
N ALA A 101 -33.45 -0.61 -15.81
CA ALA A 101 -34.63 0.25 -15.78
C ALA A 101 -35.37 0.01 -14.47
N ALA A 102 -36.01 1.04 -13.92
CA ALA A 102 -36.46 1.22 -12.53
C ALA A 102 -37.22 0.05 -11.80
N ALA A 103 -37.52 -1.07 -12.46
CA ALA A 103 -38.25 -2.19 -11.85
C ALA A 103 -37.94 -3.60 -12.41
N SER A 104 -36.91 -3.82 -13.26
CA SER A 104 -36.46 -5.20 -13.55
C SER A 104 -35.02 -5.29 -14.02
N SER A 105 -34.48 -6.48 -13.81
CA SER A 105 -33.11 -6.84 -14.12
C SER A 105 -32.92 -7.20 -15.60
N THR A 106 -32.06 -6.38 -16.19
CA THR A 106 -30.96 -6.66 -17.11
C THR A 106 -30.84 -7.95 -17.92
N LEU A 107 -30.61 -7.75 -19.22
CA LEU A 107 -29.78 -8.62 -20.05
C LEU A 107 -28.30 -8.19 -20.00
N ILE A 108 -27.42 -9.14 -19.69
CA ILE A 108 -25.97 -8.96 -19.75
C ILE A 108 -25.50 -9.43 -21.12
N ARG A 109 -24.84 -8.56 -21.87
CA ARG A 109 -24.16 -8.95 -23.12
C ARG A 109 -22.66 -8.84 -22.95
N LEU A 110 -21.95 -9.89 -23.35
CA LEU A 110 -20.50 -9.97 -23.33
C LEU A 110 -19.95 -9.66 -24.73
N VAL A 111 -19.12 -8.62 -24.83
CA VAL A 111 -18.31 -8.29 -26.00
C VAL A 111 -16.86 -8.62 -25.66
N ARG A 112 -16.20 -9.44 -26.48
CA ARG A 112 -14.88 -9.99 -26.14
C ARG A 112 -13.79 -8.93 -26.07
N ALA A 113 -13.71 -8.07 -27.10
CA ALA A 113 -12.73 -7.01 -27.19
C ALA A 113 -13.28 -5.85 -28.03
N ILE A 114 -12.80 -4.64 -27.74
CA ILE A 114 -13.10 -3.43 -28.51
C ILE A 114 -11.77 -2.67 -28.71
N GLY A 115 -11.35 -2.54 -29.97
CA GLY A 115 -10.13 -1.84 -30.35
C GLY A 115 -10.23 -0.31 -30.20
N PRO A 116 -9.11 0.41 -30.31
CA PRO A 116 -9.10 1.87 -30.34
C PRO A 116 -9.95 2.43 -31.50
N GLY A 117 -10.81 3.40 -31.21
CA GLY A 117 -11.70 4.04 -32.18
C GLY A 117 -12.94 3.23 -32.57
N GLU A 118 -13.02 1.95 -32.19
CA GLU A 118 -14.17 1.11 -32.49
C GLU A 118 -15.42 1.56 -31.70
N ALA A 119 -16.57 1.40 -32.35
CA ALA A 119 -17.87 1.79 -31.81
C ALA A 119 -18.95 0.71 -32.03
N PRO A 120 -18.76 -0.53 -31.53
CA PRO A 120 -19.73 -1.60 -31.74
C PRO A 120 -21.10 -1.23 -31.18
N GLN A 121 -22.13 -1.46 -32.00
CA GLN A 121 -23.52 -1.33 -31.60
C GLN A 121 -24.02 -2.65 -31.02
N GLN A 122 -24.74 -2.56 -29.90
CA GLN A 122 -25.33 -3.69 -29.22
C GLN A 122 -26.81 -3.41 -28.98
N GLU A 123 -27.62 -4.46 -29.09
CA GLU A 123 -29.03 -4.41 -28.73
C GLU A 123 -29.19 -5.19 -27.43
N LEU A 124 -29.79 -4.52 -26.44
CA LEU A 124 -30.12 -5.06 -25.14
C LEU A 124 -31.64 -5.10 -25.04
N MET A 125 -32.18 -6.30 -24.94
CA MET A 125 -33.62 -6.48 -24.73
C MET A 125 -33.92 -6.50 -23.23
N PHE A 126 -35.16 -6.20 -22.87
CA PHE A 126 -35.70 -6.39 -21.53
C PHE A 126 -36.63 -7.60 -21.57
N THR A 127 -36.66 -8.35 -20.48
CA THR A 127 -37.55 -9.52 -20.34
C THR A 127 -39.02 -9.11 -20.35
N THR A 128 -39.33 -7.89 -19.90
CA THR A 128 -40.69 -7.38 -19.82
C THR A 128 -40.79 -6.06 -20.56
N PRO A 129 -41.79 -5.89 -21.45
CA PRO A 129 -42.05 -4.63 -22.13
C PRO A 129 -42.27 -3.49 -21.13
N ARG A 130 -41.90 -2.28 -21.54
CA ARG A 130 -41.99 -1.09 -20.68
C ARG A 130 -42.85 -0.02 -21.34
N PRO A 131 -43.69 0.69 -20.57
CA PRO A 131 -44.52 1.74 -21.15
C PRO A 131 -43.62 2.82 -21.77
N TRP A 132 -43.98 3.27 -22.98
CA TRP A 132 -43.31 4.41 -23.58
C TRP A 132 -43.47 5.64 -22.69
N PRO A 133 -42.41 6.44 -22.48
CA PRO A 133 -42.60 7.77 -21.95
C PRO A 133 -43.54 8.56 -22.86
N ALA A 134 -44.26 9.53 -22.29
CA ALA A 134 -45.20 10.37 -23.03
C ALA A 134 -44.61 10.81 -24.38
N ALA A 135 -45.44 10.90 -25.42
CA ALA A 135 -45.02 11.08 -26.82
C ALA A 135 -44.06 12.26 -27.09
N THR A 136 -43.96 13.20 -26.14
CA THR A 136 -43.04 14.35 -26.16
C THR A 136 -41.58 14.00 -25.84
N VAL A 137 -41.31 12.83 -25.25
CA VAL A 137 -39.97 12.44 -24.79
C VAL A 137 -39.24 11.68 -25.91
N ARG A 138 -38.35 12.39 -26.62
CA ARG A 138 -37.46 11.75 -27.60
C ARG A 138 -36.57 10.69 -26.90
N PRO A 139 -36.28 9.54 -27.53
CA PRO A 139 -35.36 8.54 -26.97
C PRO A 139 -33.98 9.12 -26.65
N SER A 140 -33.49 10.06 -27.45
CA SER A 140 -32.21 10.74 -27.21
C SER A 140 -32.25 11.76 -26.06
N SER A 141 -33.44 12.10 -25.55
CA SER A 141 -33.58 13.12 -24.51
C SER A 141 -33.02 12.65 -23.17
N GLU A 142 -32.52 13.60 -22.39
CA GLU A 142 -32.01 13.33 -21.05
C GLU A 142 -33.08 12.73 -20.12
N LYS A 143 -34.35 13.12 -20.30
CA LYS A 143 -35.49 12.54 -19.57
C LYS A 143 -35.63 11.04 -19.82
N PHE A 144 -35.40 10.57 -21.05
CA PHE A 144 -35.39 9.15 -21.36
C PHE A 144 -34.18 8.46 -20.71
N ARG A 145 -32.97 9.05 -20.83
CA ARG A 145 -31.74 8.51 -20.23
C ARG A 145 -31.83 8.32 -18.71
N ARG A 146 -32.57 9.18 -18.00
CA ARG A 146 -32.80 8.99 -16.56
C ARG A 146 -33.63 7.74 -16.22
N ARG A 147 -34.38 7.17 -17.17
CA ARG A 147 -35.18 5.95 -16.99
C ARG A 147 -34.41 4.67 -17.29
N VAL A 148 -33.32 4.75 -18.05
CA VAL A 148 -32.52 3.61 -18.47
C VAL A 148 -31.05 3.91 -18.23
N ARG A 149 -30.45 3.22 -17.27
CA ARG A 149 -29.02 3.35 -16.97
C ARG A 149 -28.26 2.16 -17.53
N CYS A 150 -27.19 2.43 -18.25
CA CYS A 150 -26.31 1.40 -18.79
C CYS A 150 -25.05 1.31 -17.93
N ARG A 151 -24.85 0.18 -17.25
CA ARG A 151 -23.60 -0.16 -16.59
C ARG A 151 -22.68 -0.89 -17.57
N LEU A 152 -21.51 -0.31 -17.77
CA LEU A 152 -20.42 -0.88 -18.55
C LEU A 152 -19.33 -1.36 -17.59
N SER A 153 -18.94 -2.64 -17.69
CA SER A 153 -17.80 -3.18 -16.97
C SER A 153 -16.79 -3.75 -17.97
N PHE A 154 -15.51 -3.45 -17.85
CA PHE A 154 -14.50 -3.86 -18.83
C PHE A 154 -13.11 -3.97 -18.18
N HIS A 155 -12.18 -4.62 -18.88
CA HIS A 155 -10.76 -4.58 -18.54
C HIS A 155 -10.02 -3.69 -19.54
N ASP A 156 -9.16 -2.81 -19.04
CA ASP A 156 -8.29 -2.01 -19.89
C ASP A 156 -7.10 -2.83 -20.44
N SER A 157 -6.20 -2.17 -21.18
CA SER A 157 -4.98 -2.79 -21.70
C SER A 157 -3.96 -3.16 -20.62
N ALA A 158 -4.04 -2.57 -19.43
CA ALA A 158 -3.25 -2.95 -18.27
C ALA A 158 -3.86 -4.14 -17.49
N GLY A 159 -5.05 -4.60 -17.89
CA GLY A 159 -5.78 -5.67 -17.22
C GLY A 159 -6.52 -5.21 -15.95
N LEU A 160 -6.70 -3.91 -15.74
CA LEU A 160 -7.46 -3.37 -14.61
C LEU A 160 -8.94 -3.38 -14.92
N SER A 161 -9.74 -3.73 -13.91
CA SER A 161 -11.19 -3.84 -14.01
C SER A 161 -11.86 -2.49 -13.69
N TRP A 162 -12.62 -1.99 -14.64
CA TRP A 162 -13.34 -0.72 -14.55
C TRP A 162 -14.83 -0.96 -14.66
N THR A 163 -15.60 -0.13 -13.94
CA THR A 163 -17.05 -0.07 -14.07
C THR A 163 -17.49 1.38 -14.18
N ARG A 164 -18.45 1.63 -15.06
CA ARG A 164 -19.01 2.96 -15.31
C ARG A 164 -20.53 2.86 -15.51
N TRP A 165 -21.25 3.88 -15.06
CA TRP A 165 -22.66 4.07 -15.38
C TRP A 165 -22.79 5.17 -16.42
N ASP A 166 -23.36 4.88 -17.58
CA ASP A 166 -23.63 5.85 -18.64
C ASP A 166 -22.40 6.74 -18.95
N ARG A 167 -22.45 8.01 -18.48
CA ARG A 167 -21.39 9.02 -18.62
C ARG A 167 -20.71 9.39 -17.30
N ASP A 168 -21.11 8.79 -16.18
CA ASP A 168 -20.54 9.04 -14.85
C ASP A 168 -19.05 8.69 -14.80
N GLU A 169 -18.31 9.11 -13.78
CA GLU A 169 -16.89 8.79 -13.72
C GLU A 169 -16.66 7.27 -13.55
N PRO A 170 -15.74 6.64 -14.32
CA PRO A 170 -15.44 5.24 -14.13
C PRO A 170 -14.78 5.03 -12.76
N PHE A 171 -15.19 3.99 -12.06
CA PHE A 171 -14.58 3.57 -10.82
C PHE A 171 -13.99 2.18 -10.97
N ARG A 172 -12.93 1.88 -10.22
CA ARG A 172 -12.35 0.54 -10.20
C ARG A 172 -13.37 -0.42 -9.61
N GLY A 173 -13.80 -1.39 -10.40
CA GLY A 173 -14.72 -2.41 -9.92
C GLY A 173 -13.98 -3.31 -8.95
N SER A 174 -14.52 -3.51 -7.74
CA SER A 174 -14.12 -4.64 -6.90
C SER A 174 -14.68 -5.92 -7.53
N SER A 175 -14.19 -6.31 -8.70
CA SER A 175 -14.53 -7.63 -9.20
C SER A 175 -13.90 -8.63 -8.24
N THR A 176 -14.73 -9.29 -7.45
CA THR A 176 -14.44 -10.43 -6.57
C THR A 176 -13.96 -11.67 -7.37
N VAL A 177 -13.49 -11.47 -8.60
CA VAL A 177 -12.96 -12.50 -9.48
C VAL A 177 -11.49 -12.69 -9.11
N SER A 178 -11.29 -13.58 -8.13
CA SER A 178 -10.09 -14.39 -7.87
C SER A 178 -8.70 -13.74 -8.02
N THR A 179 -8.51 -12.51 -7.52
CA THR A 179 -7.16 -12.01 -7.18
C THR A 179 -6.42 -12.96 -6.22
N GLN A 180 -7.12 -13.88 -5.55
CA GLN A 180 -6.54 -14.96 -4.74
C GLN A 180 -5.47 -15.79 -5.48
N LEU A 181 -5.49 -15.88 -6.82
CA LEU A 181 -4.47 -16.66 -7.55
C LEU A 181 -3.18 -15.91 -7.90
N ARG A 182 -3.14 -14.57 -7.81
CA ARG A 182 -1.92 -13.78 -8.12
C ARG A 182 -1.19 -13.23 -6.89
N VAL A 183 -1.86 -13.14 -5.74
CA VAL A 183 -1.24 -12.62 -4.50
C VAL A 183 -0.43 -13.70 -3.78
N LEU A 184 -0.81 -14.97 -3.90
CA LEU A 184 -0.12 -16.09 -3.23
C LEU A 184 1.40 -16.16 -3.51
N PRO A 185 1.91 -16.04 -4.75
CA PRO A 185 3.35 -16.07 -4.99
C PRO A 185 4.07 -14.83 -4.43
N LEU A 186 3.48 -13.64 -4.52
CA LEU A 186 4.05 -12.41 -3.96
C LEU A 186 4.04 -12.41 -2.42
N LEU A 187 2.99 -12.98 -1.81
CA LEU A 187 2.90 -13.15 -0.36
C LEU A 187 3.92 -14.19 0.11
N ALA A 188 4.11 -15.29 -0.62
CA ALA A 188 5.13 -16.28 -0.33
C ALA A 188 6.56 -15.69 -0.45
N GLU A 189 6.82 -14.87 -1.46
CA GLU A 189 8.10 -14.20 -1.66
C GLU A 189 8.35 -13.11 -0.59
N TYR A 190 7.31 -12.35 -0.22
CA TYR A 190 7.37 -11.41 0.90
C TYR A 190 7.61 -12.10 2.26
N LEU A 191 6.94 -13.22 2.53
CA LEU A 191 7.17 -14.02 3.74
C LEU A 191 8.60 -14.59 3.77
N ARG A 192 9.12 -15.02 2.62
CA ARG A 192 10.50 -15.49 2.48
C ARG A 192 11.54 -14.39 2.71
N LEU A 193 11.21 -13.14 2.36
CA LEU A 193 12.02 -11.95 2.65
C LEU A 193 11.88 -11.44 4.10
N MET A 194 10.84 -11.84 4.82
CA MET A 194 10.60 -11.45 6.21
C MET A 194 11.32 -12.33 7.24
N GLU A 195 11.66 -13.58 6.90
CA GLU A 195 12.51 -14.46 7.75
C GLU A 195 13.81 -13.79 8.24
N PRO A 196 14.60 -13.10 7.40
CA PRO A 196 15.81 -12.42 7.88
C PRO A 196 15.53 -11.24 8.82
N ILE A 197 14.37 -10.58 8.74
CA ILE A 197 14.04 -9.43 9.62
C ILE A 197 13.72 -9.91 11.04
N GLU A 198 12.95 -10.98 11.17
CA GLU A 198 12.69 -11.58 12.50
C GLU A 198 13.96 -12.20 13.09
N TRP A 199 14.83 -12.78 12.24
CA TRP A 199 16.16 -13.23 12.67
C TRP A 199 17.03 -12.07 13.17
N ILE A 200 17.05 -10.91 12.48
CA ILE A 200 17.78 -9.71 12.90
C ILE A 200 17.24 -9.18 14.24
N LYS A 201 15.92 -9.03 14.39
CA LYS A 201 15.30 -8.58 15.66
C LYS A 201 15.65 -9.49 16.82
N THR A 202 15.54 -10.81 16.61
CA THR A 202 15.86 -11.81 17.63
C THR A 202 17.34 -11.73 18.04
N ARG A 203 18.23 -11.50 17.08
CA ARG A 203 19.67 -11.40 17.32
C ARG A 203 20.05 -10.10 18.05
N ILE A 204 19.44 -8.98 17.68
CA ILE A 204 19.63 -7.69 18.38
C ILE A 204 19.13 -7.78 19.82
N TRP A 205 17.94 -8.36 20.06
CA TRP A 205 17.40 -8.52 21.41
C TRP A 205 18.28 -9.42 22.30
N LYS A 206 18.82 -10.53 21.75
CA LYS A 206 19.78 -11.39 22.44
C LYS A 206 21.08 -10.65 22.79
N LEU A 207 21.60 -9.82 21.89
CA LEU A 207 22.79 -9.02 22.17
C LEU A 207 22.55 -7.98 23.27
N HIS A 208 21.39 -7.31 23.26
CA HIS A 208 21.01 -6.37 24.31
C HIS A 208 20.87 -7.05 25.69
N THR A 209 20.25 -8.24 25.75
CA THR A 209 20.09 -8.98 27.01
C THR A 209 21.44 -9.47 27.54
N LEU A 210 22.32 -9.98 26.69
CA LEU A 210 23.68 -10.38 27.09
C LEU A 210 24.51 -9.18 27.58
N ALA A 211 24.43 -8.04 26.88
CA ALA A 211 25.11 -6.82 27.30
C ALA A 211 24.58 -6.31 28.66
N ALA A 212 23.26 -6.34 28.86
CA ALA A 212 22.65 -5.96 30.13
C ALA A 212 23.07 -6.90 31.28
N MET A 213 23.11 -8.22 31.05
CA MET A 213 23.59 -9.19 32.04
C MET A 213 25.06 -8.98 32.39
N ALA A 214 25.91 -8.76 31.38
CA ALA A 214 27.33 -8.49 31.61
C ALA A 214 27.56 -7.19 32.40
N LEU A 215 26.75 -6.16 32.15
CA LEU A 215 26.80 -4.90 32.88
C LEU A 215 26.33 -5.08 34.33
N GLN A 216 25.24 -5.82 34.56
CA GLN A 216 24.74 -6.13 35.89
C GLN A 216 25.77 -6.92 36.72
N HIS A 217 26.43 -7.92 36.11
CA HIS A 217 27.48 -8.69 36.77
C HIS A 217 28.67 -7.81 37.16
N LYS A 218 29.08 -6.87 36.29
CA LYS A 218 30.14 -5.91 36.62
C LYS A 218 29.75 -4.97 37.75
N ILE A 219 28.49 -4.55 37.82
CA ILE A 219 27.98 -3.74 38.93
C ILE A 219 28.05 -4.55 40.22
N ASN A 220 27.47 -5.75 40.27
CA ASN A 220 27.46 -6.58 41.48
C ASN A 220 28.87 -6.89 42.00
N ALA A 221 29.79 -7.27 41.11
CA ALA A 221 31.19 -7.54 41.49
C ALA A 221 31.90 -6.31 42.07
N ARG A 222 31.48 -5.10 41.68
CA ARG A 222 32.02 -3.86 42.25
C ARG A 222 31.45 -3.56 43.63
N TRP A 223 30.15 -3.82 43.85
CA TRP A 223 29.52 -3.66 45.17
C TRP A 223 30.09 -4.64 46.22
N GLU A 224 30.43 -5.87 45.83
CA GLU A 224 31.07 -6.84 46.74
C GLU A 224 32.45 -6.35 47.21
N LEU A 225 33.26 -5.78 46.29
CA LEU A 225 34.56 -5.21 46.64
C LEU A 225 34.44 -4.00 47.58
N ASP A 226 33.46 -3.11 47.34
CA ASP A 226 33.25 -1.93 48.17
C ASP A 226 32.75 -2.30 49.60
N MET A 227 32.01 -3.40 49.76
CA MET A 227 31.53 -3.90 51.06
C MET A 227 32.66 -4.51 51.90
N ASP A 228 33.58 -5.26 51.29
CA ASP A 228 34.74 -5.84 51.98
C ASP A 228 35.64 -4.73 52.56
N ASP A 229 35.81 -3.63 51.84
CA ASP A 229 36.59 -2.47 52.29
C ASP A 229 35.91 -1.72 53.47
N GLU A 230 34.57 -1.68 53.52
CA GLU A 230 33.82 -1.06 54.61
C GLU A 230 33.85 -1.90 55.89
N GLU A 231 33.74 -3.24 55.79
CA GLU A 231 33.88 -4.14 56.95
C GLU A 231 35.29 -4.03 57.58
N LEU A 232 36.33 -3.98 56.74
CA LEU A 232 37.72 -3.75 57.17
C LEU A 232 37.92 -2.39 57.85
N SER A 233 37.20 -1.35 57.42
CA SER A 233 37.25 -0.03 58.07
C SER A 233 36.45 0.05 59.37
N SER A 234 35.46 -0.82 59.58
CA SER A 234 34.61 -0.84 60.79
C SER A 234 35.23 -1.60 61.96
N ALA A 235 36.26 -2.42 61.71
CA ALA A 235 37.10 -3.07 62.72
C ALA A 235 37.98 -2.05 63.46
N LYS A 236 37.32 -1.18 64.23
CA LYS A 236 37.95 -0.21 65.13
C LYS A 236 38.67 -1.02 66.22
N PRO A 237 39.98 -0.84 66.43
CA PRO A 237 40.70 -1.58 67.47
C PRO A 237 40.08 -1.24 68.82
N GLU A 238 39.48 -2.23 69.48
CA GLU A 238 39.06 -2.14 70.87
C GLU A 238 40.23 -1.61 71.69
N GLN A 239 40.08 -0.40 72.23
CA GLN A 239 41.04 0.17 73.16
C GLN A 239 41.06 -0.72 74.41
N ILE A 240 42.07 -1.56 74.50
CA ILE A 240 42.42 -2.33 75.69
C ILE A 240 42.69 -1.32 76.81
N GLN A 241 41.72 -1.10 77.70
CA GLN A 241 41.91 -0.32 78.91
C GLN A 241 42.82 -1.10 79.85
N ALA A 242 43.98 -0.51 80.15
CA ALA A 242 44.90 -1.03 81.15
C ALA A 242 44.24 -1.01 82.55
N PRO A 243 44.41 -2.07 83.37
CA PRO A 243 43.84 -2.12 84.70
C PRO A 243 44.48 -1.05 85.60
N GLN A 244 43.64 -0.24 86.24
CA GLN A 244 44.10 0.71 87.26
C GLN A 244 44.38 -0.04 88.56
N LEU A 245 45.59 0.19 89.11
CA LEU A 245 46.08 -0.30 90.39
C LEU A 245 45.55 0.55 91.56
#